data_AF-A0A2N1VJN6-F1
#
_entry.id   AF-A0A2N1VJN6-F1
#
_cell.length_a   1.000
_cell.length_b   1.000
_cell.length_c   1.000
_cell.angle_alpha   90.00
_cell.angle_beta   90.00
_cell.angle_gamma   90.00
#
_symmetry.space_group_name_H-M   'P 1'
#
loop_
_entity.id
_entity.type
_entity.pdbx_description
1 polymer ?
#
loop_
_entity_poly.entity_id
_entity_poly.type
_entity_poly.pdbx_seq_one_letter_code
_entity_poly.pdbx_strand_id
1 'polypeptide(L)'
;MKKYIICITFVYILITQFTNAQGLNNGATIVIESGAKLLISGGNYTNFGDASNNGEIDLDGEIYITGDFVNNAPSGGVFVNRDSDGKVIFNGAGNSIISGTSPDSILFENITVESSATITNNHLSSIRGDLTLVGADKNITIGTGNLFVQGQIIGTNHSITAVSEGYLLLNAQASVQRDFPMGDGTNHYTLKIISGIAPTKAISVRMVEQSVPGAINDPMLFWDVAGDNNLNATVILRMDKSAIAPKTLNTNSILRFFDGDEYIPMTEEQVTINDMGTYYEIEIINVNQF
;
A
#
# COMPACT_ATOMS: atom_id res chain seq x y z
N MET A 1 -29.98 -24.80 -63.35
CA MET A 1 -30.02 -23.92 -62.17
C MET A 1 -29.27 -24.61 -61.03
N LYS A 2 -28.12 -24.08 -60.61
CA LYS A 2 -27.29 -24.65 -59.54
C LYS A 2 -27.87 -24.22 -58.18
N LYS A 3 -28.23 -25.17 -57.33
CA LYS A 3 -28.72 -24.93 -55.97
C LYS A 3 -27.51 -24.81 -55.04
N TYR A 4 -27.26 -23.63 -54.49
CA TYR A 4 -26.27 -23.43 -53.43
C TYR A 4 -26.95 -23.71 -52.09
N ILE A 5 -26.53 -24.77 -51.41
CA ILE A 5 -26.87 -25.00 -50.01
C ILE A 5 -25.95 -24.09 -49.20
N ILE A 6 -26.48 -22.96 -48.73
CA ILE A 6 -25.80 -22.14 -47.74
C ILE A 6 -25.91 -22.91 -46.41
N CYS A 7 -24.88 -23.69 -46.12
CA CYS A 7 -24.70 -24.26 -44.80
C CYS A 7 -24.29 -23.10 -43.89
N ILE A 8 -25.26 -22.44 -43.27
CA ILE A 8 -25.01 -21.52 -42.16
C ILE A 8 -24.53 -22.42 -41.02
N THR A 9 -23.22 -22.65 -40.96
CA THR A 9 -22.57 -23.16 -39.75
C THR A 9 -22.77 -22.08 -38.71
N PHE A 10 -23.88 -22.19 -37.99
CA PHE A 10 -24.11 -21.50 -36.74
C PHE A 10 -23.09 -22.10 -35.77
N VAL A 11 -21.84 -21.63 -35.88
CA VAL A 11 -20.82 -21.76 -34.85
C VAL A 11 -21.41 -20.98 -33.69
N TYR A 12 -22.28 -21.66 -32.94
CA TYR A 12 -22.62 -21.34 -31.58
C TYR A 12 -21.27 -21.31 -30.90
N ILE A 13 -20.69 -20.13 -30.82
CA ILE A 13 -19.56 -19.85 -29.95
C ILE A 13 -20.16 -20.14 -28.57
N LEU A 14 -20.02 -21.38 -28.13
CA LEU A 14 -20.02 -21.79 -26.74
C LEU A 14 -18.84 -21.05 -26.15
N ILE A 15 -19.02 -19.75 -25.94
CA ILE A 15 -18.26 -18.99 -24.96
C ILE A 15 -18.67 -19.67 -23.67
N THR A 16 -17.90 -20.68 -23.28
CA THR A 16 -17.92 -21.20 -21.92
C THR A 16 -17.53 -20.01 -21.07
N GLN A 17 -18.54 -19.27 -20.59
CA GLN A 17 -18.32 -18.26 -19.58
C GLN A 17 -17.88 -19.05 -18.36
N PHE A 18 -16.57 -19.08 -18.14
CA PHE A 18 -15.98 -19.54 -16.90
C PHE A 18 -16.46 -18.56 -15.83
N THR A 19 -17.63 -18.87 -15.25
CA THR A 19 -18.11 -18.17 -14.07
C THR A 19 -17.31 -18.73 -12.91
N ASN A 20 -16.21 -18.04 -12.64
CA ASN A 20 -15.47 -18.20 -11.39
C ASN A 20 -16.45 -17.92 -10.24
N ALA A 21 -16.42 -18.75 -9.19
CA ALA A 21 -17.26 -18.53 -8.02
C ALA A 21 -16.94 -17.14 -7.42
N GLN A 22 -17.95 -16.29 -7.26
CA GLN A 22 -17.81 -14.95 -6.70
C GLN A 22 -18.55 -14.88 -5.37
N GLY A 23 -17.93 -14.25 -4.37
CA GLY A 23 -18.65 -13.81 -3.18
C GLY A 23 -19.39 -12.52 -3.52
N LEU A 24 -20.72 -12.55 -3.53
CA LEU A 24 -21.54 -11.39 -3.84
C LEU A 24 -22.41 -11.04 -2.63
N ASN A 25 -22.26 -9.83 -2.12
CA ASN A 25 -23.16 -9.25 -1.13
C ASN A 25 -23.91 -8.08 -1.77
N ASN A 26 -25.23 -8.06 -1.69
CA ASN A 26 -26.07 -7.06 -2.34
C ASN A 26 -27.16 -6.56 -1.38
N GLY A 27 -26.77 -5.70 -0.44
CA GLY A 27 -27.67 -5.14 0.57
C GLY A 27 -27.88 -5.99 1.82
N ALA A 28 -27.19 -7.13 1.97
CA ALA A 28 -27.27 -7.96 3.16
C ALA A 28 -26.13 -7.64 4.15
N THR A 29 -26.34 -7.98 5.42
CA THR A 29 -25.27 -8.00 6.43
C THR A 29 -24.75 -9.42 6.58
N ILE A 30 -23.45 -9.60 6.39
CA ILE A 30 -22.75 -10.85 6.66
C ILE A 30 -22.07 -10.71 8.03
N VAL A 31 -22.39 -11.59 8.97
CA VAL A 31 -21.74 -11.62 10.29
C VAL A 31 -20.76 -12.78 10.32
N ILE A 32 -19.50 -12.48 10.63
CA ILE A 32 -18.42 -13.46 10.75
C ILE A 32 -17.87 -13.35 12.17
N GLU A 33 -18.44 -14.16 13.07
CA GLU A 33 -18.08 -14.15 14.48
C GLU A 33 -16.64 -14.60 14.74
N SER A 34 -16.12 -14.25 15.91
CA SER A 34 -14.79 -14.65 16.35
C SER A 34 -14.59 -16.17 16.27
N GLY A 35 -13.49 -16.61 15.66
CA GLY A 35 -13.17 -18.02 15.41
C GLY A 35 -13.84 -18.62 14.17
N ALA A 36 -14.78 -17.92 13.53
CA ALA A 36 -15.33 -18.32 12.24
C ALA A 36 -14.39 -17.95 11.08
N LYS A 37 -14.52 -18.68 9.97
CA LYS A 37 -13.76 -18.43 8.74
C LYS A 37 -14.69 -18.43 7.54
N LEU A 38 -14.63 -17.38 6.72
CA LEU A 38 -15.24 -17.32 5.41
C LEU A 38 -14.16 -17.51 4.34
N LEU A 39 -14.34 -18.50 3.46
CA LEU A 39 -13.44 -18.72 2.33
C LEU A 39 -14.11 -18.30 1.01
N ILE A 40 -13.49 -17.37 0.31
CA ILE A 40 -13.85 -16.93 -1.04
C ILE A 40 -12.76 -17.41 -1.99
N SER A 41 -12.90 -18.66 -2.44
CA SER A 41 -11.94 -19.33 -3.31
C SER A 41 -12.37 -19.32 -4.78
N GLY A 42 -11.43 -19.09 -5.67
CA GLY A 42 -11.62 -19.24 -7.11
C GLY A 42 -12.28 -18.03 -7.80
N GLY A 43 -12.42 -16.90 -7.11
CA GLY A 43 -12.88 -15.63 -7.69
C GLY A 43 -12.83 -14.46 -6.71
N ASN A 44 -13.59 -13.41 -7.04
CA ASN A 44 -13.56 -12.11 -6.35
C ASN A 44 -14.66 -12.01 -5.29
N TYR A 45 -14.44 -11.18 -4.28
CA TYR A 45 -15.51 -10.64 -3.44
C TYR A 45 -15.99 -9.32 -4.05
N THR A 46 -17.29 -9.19 -4.28
CA THR A 46 -17.90 -7.95 -4.72
C THR A 46 -19.07 -7.58 -3.82
N ASN A 47 -18.96 -6.43 -3.18
CA ASN A 47 -20.01 -5.81 -2.40
C ASN A 47 -20.81 -4.83 -3.26
N PHE A 48 -22.12 -4.87 -3.15
CA PHE A 48 -23.08 -3.97 -3.76
C PHE A 48 -24.05 -3.46 -2.71
N GLY A 49 -24.70 -2.34 -3.00
CA GLY A 49 -25.94 -1.97 -2.32
C GLY A 49 -27.15 -2.40 -3.13
N ASP A 50 -28.21 -2.77 -2.43
CA ASP A 50 -29.55 -2.75 -3.00
C ASP A 50 -30.08 -1.30 -3.05
N ALA A 51 -31.31 -1.11 -3.54
CA ALA A 51 -31.90 0.23 -3.66
C ALA A 51 -32.11 0.96 -2.32
N SER A 52 -32.00 0.25 -1.19
CA SER A 52 -32.32 0.71 0.17
C SER A 52 -31.18 0.50 1.18
N ASN A 53 -30.28 -0.48 0.96
CA ASN A 53 -29.25 -0.90 1.91
C ASN A 53 -27.92 -1.16 1.20
N ASN A 54 -26.80 -0.82 1.84
CA ASN A 54 -25.49 -1.26 1.39
C ASN A 54 -25.24 -2.69 1.87
N GLY A 55 -24.51 -3.49 1.10
CA GLY A 55 -23.95 -4.74 1.62
C GLY A 55 -22.92 -4.42 2.69
N GLU A 56 -23.02 -5.10 3.82
CA GLU A 56 -22.17 -4.89 4.99
C GLU A 56 -21.58 -6.22 5.49
N ILE A 57 -20.43 -6.13 6.15
CA ILE A 57 -19.78 -7.22 6.86
C ILE A 57 -19.48 -6.76 8.28
N ASP A 58 -19.99 -7.49 9.25
CA ASP A 58 -19.58 -7.44 10.66
C ASP A 58 -18.50 -8.52 10.87
N LEU A 59 -17.25 -8.11 11.08
CA LEU A 59 -16.09 -8.99 10.98
C LEU A 59 -15.32 -9.09 12.29
N ASP A 60 -15.53 -10.17 13.04
CA ASP A 60 -14.74 -10.53 14.23
C ASP A 60 -13.84 -11.76 13.97
N GLY A 61 -14.13 -12.51 12.90
CA GLY A 61 -13.38 -13.69 12.47
C GLY A 61 -12.42 -13.41 11.31
N GLU A 62 -12.32 -14.37 10.38
CA GLU A 62 -11.37 -14.31 9.26
C GLU A 62 -12.04 -14.48 7.90
N ILE A 63 -11.69 -13.62 6.93
CA ILE A 63 -12.03 -13.80 5.51
C ILE A 63 -10.77 -14.19 4.75
N TYR A 64 -10.78 -15.34 4.09
CA TYR A 64 -9.75 -15.75 3.15
C TYR A 64 -10.22 -15.48 1.72
N ILE A 65 -9.43 -14.74 0.95
CA ILE A 65 -9.77 -14.36 -0.42
C ILE A 65 -8.62 -14.65 -1.38
N THR A 66 -8.94 -15.36 -2.47
CA THR A 66 -7.95 -15.70 -3.51
C THR A 66 -7.93 -14.72 -4.69
N GLY A 67 -8.93 -13.84 -4.79
CA GLY A 67 -9.10 -12.88 -5.88
C GLY A 67 -9.22 -11.43 -5.37
N ASP A 68 -9.87 -10.58 -6.17
CA ASP A 68 -10.03 -9.17 -5.86
C ASP A 68 -11.08 -8.91 -4.78
N PHE A 69 -10.90 -7.80 -4.06
CA PHE A 69 -11.89 -7.27 -3.13
C PHE A 69 -12.45 -5.97 -3.72
N VAL A 70 -13.74 -5.98 -4.09
CA VAL A 70 -14.40 -4.87 -4.78
C VAL A 70 -15.58 -4.37 -3.96
N ASN A 71 -15.64 -3.07 -3.64
CA ASN A 71 -16.82 -2.44 -3.04
C ASN A 71 -17.50 -1.47 -4.01
N ASN A 72 -18.55 -1.94 -4.66
CA ASN A 72 -19.40 -1.17 -5.58
C ASN A 72 -20.68 -0.64 -4.91
N ALA A 73 -20.80 -0.68 -3.59
CA ALA A 73 -21.91 -0.02 -2.91
C ALA A 73 -21.90 1.49 -3.23
N PRO A 74 -23.06 2.12 -3.48
CA PRO A 74 -23.13 3.52 -3.88
C PRO A 74 -22.68 4.48 -2.77
N SER A 75 -22.74 4.02 -1.51
CA SER A 75 -22.34 4.77 -0.33
C SER A 75 -21.92 3.81 0.79
N GLY A 76 -21.37 4.35 1.89
CA GLY A 76 -21.05 3.56 3.07
C GLY A 76 -19.76 2.73 2.96
N GLY A 77 -19.33 2.20 4.10
CA GLY A 77 -18.22 1.26 4.18
C GLY A 77 -18.72 -0.18 4.09
N VAL A 78 -17.89 -1.09 3.57
CA VAL A 78 -18.21 -2.54 3.56
C VAL A 78 -18.12 -3.17 4.95
N PHE A 79 -17.25 -2.68 5.83
CA PHE A 79 -17.08 -3.20 7.19
C PHE A 79 -17.80 -2.30 8.20
N VAL A 80 -18.65 -2.92 9.04
CA VAL A 80 -19.31 -2.30 10.19
C VAL A 80 -18.66 -2.77 11.48
N ASN A 81 -18.96 -2.10 12.60
CA ASN A 81 -18.47 -2.40 13.96
C ASN A 81 -16.95 -2.47 14.20
N ARG A 82 -16.12 -2.37 13.17
CA ARG A 82 -14.64 -2.24 13.16
C ARG A 82 -13.97 -2.05 14.52
N ASP A 83 -13.76 -3.10 15.30
CA ASP A 83 -13.20 -3.03 16.64
C ASP A 83 -11.78 -3.63 16.74
N SER A 84 -11.20 -4.01 15.60
CA SER A 84 -9.83 -4.49 15.37
C SER A 84 -9.57 -5.97 15.60
N ASP A 85 -10.61 -6.77 15.80
CA ASP A 85 -10.50 -8.23 15.94
C ASP A 85 -10.56 -8.95 14.57
N GLY A 86 -11.25 -8.36 13.60
CA GLY A 86 -11.46 -8.88 12.26
C GLY A 86 -10.23 -8.89 11.37
N LYS A 87 -10.12 -9.91 10.49
CA LYS A 87 -8.98 -10.03 9.57
C LYS A 87 -9.37 -10.48 8.17
N VAL A 88 -8.82 -9.81 7.17
CA VAL A 88 -8.90 -10.22 5.76
C VAL A 88 -7.54 -10.72 5.28
N ILE A 89 -7.50 -11.95 4.78
CA ILE A 89 -6.31 -12.65 4.33
C ILE A 89 -6.38 -12.82 2.81
N PHE A 90 -5.51 -12.12 2.09
CA PHE A 90 -5.30 -12.31 0.66
C PHE A 90 -4.31 -13.46 0.45
N ASN A 91 -4.80 -14.63 0.03
CA ASN A 91 -4.01 -15.85 -0.13
C ASN A 91 -4.03 -16.43 -1.55
N GLY A 92 -4.38 -15.59 -2.53
CA GLY A 92 -4.38 -15.93 -3.95
C GLY A 92 -2.97 -16.07 -4.56
N ALA A 93 -2.87 -16.86 -5.63
CA ALA A 93 -1.60 -17.08 -6.34
C ALA A 93 -1.13 -15.88 -7.22
N GLY A 94 -1.94 -14.82 -7.32
CA GLY A 94 -1.70 -13.69 -8.21
C GLY A 94 -2.08 -12.36 -7.58
N ASN A 95 -1.98 -11.30 -8.37
CA ASN A 95 -2.27 -9.95 -7.93
C ASN A 95 -3.75 -9.83 -7.55
N SER A 96 -4.01 -9.36 -6.33
CA SER A 96 -5.34 -9.00 -5.85
C SER A 96 -5.51 -7.49 -5.93
N ILE A 97 -6.65 -7.04 -6.45
CA ILE A 97 -6.99 -5.63 -6.53
C ILE A 97 -7.94 -5.30 -5.38
N ILE A 98 -7.68 -4.21 -4.67
CA ILE A 98 -8.65 -3.62 -3.75
C ILE A 98 -9.17 -2.35 -4.41
N SER A 99 -10.46 -2.36 -4.77
CA SER A 99 -11.10 -1.29 -5.53
C SER A 99 -12.53 -1.05 -5.09
N GLY A 100 -13.08 0.09 -5.46
CA GLY A 100 -14.47 0.42 -5.17
C GLY A 100 -14.91 1.71 -5.85
N THR A 101 -16.17 2.06 -5.67
CA THR A 101 -16.79 3.27 -6.24
C THR A 101 -16.46 4.55 -5.47
N SER A 102 -16.00 4.43 -4.21
CA SER A 102 -15.66 5.55 -3.34
C SER A 102 -14.33 5.29 -2.61
N PRO A 103 -13.43 6.28 -2.50
CA PRO A 103 -12.10 6.11 -1.89
C PRO A 103 -12.14 5.77 -0.39
N ASP A 104 -13.23 6.10 0.31
CA ASP A 104 -13.36 5.88 1.75
C ASP A 104 -14.25 4.69 2.12
N SER A 105 -14.65 3.88 1.13
CA SER A 105 -15.62 2.79 1.34
C SER A 105 -15.01 1.47 1.82
N ILE A 106 -13.68 1.38 1.90
CA ILE A 106 -12.97 0.17 2.31
C ILE A 106 -11.97 0.51 3.40
N LEU A 107 -12.36 0.15 4.63
CA LEU A 107 -11.60 0.40 5.85
C LEU A 107 -11.45 -0.93 6.58
N PHE A 108 -10.31 -1.61 6.38
CA PHE A 108 -10.07 -2.90 7.01
C PHE A 108 -9.68 -2.71 8.48
N GLU A 109 -10.00 -3.72 9.28
CA GLU A 109 -9.42 -3.89 10.60
C GLU A 109 -7.99 -4.38 10.48
N ASN A 110 -7.79 -5.64 10.10
CA ASN A 110 -6.46 -6.19 9.83
C ASN A 110 -6.38 -6.75 8.41
N ILE A 111 -5.21 -6.62 7.78
CA ILE A 111 -4.92 -7.28 6.50
C ILE A 111 -3.73 -8.21 6.68
N THR A 112 -3.84 -9.40 6.11
CA THR A 112 -2.70 -10.29 5.87
C THR A 112 -2.58 -10.57 4.38
N VAL A 113 -1.38 -10.40 3.82
CA VAL A 113 -1.05 -10.75 2.44
C VAL A 113 -0.14 -11.98 2.47
N GLU A 114 -0.71 -13.13 2.12
CA GLU A 114 0.00 -14.41 2.03
C GLU A 114 0.59 -14.64 0.63
N SER A 115 1.25 -15.78 0.42
CA SER A 115 2.00 -16.21 -0.76
C SER A 115 1.52 -15.65 -2.11
N SER A 116 2.47 -15.18 -2.94
CA SER A 116 2.31 -14.56 -4.29
C SER A 116 1.28 -13.44 -4.50
N ALA A 117 0.40 -13.14 -3.54
CA ALA A 117 -0.49 -12.01 -3.64
C ALA A 117 0.30 -10.70 -3.58
N THR A 118 0.00 -9.81 -4.53
CA THR A 118 0.33 -8.38 -4.45
C THR A 118 -0.99 -7.63 -4.35
N ILE A 119 -1.04 -6.56 -3.55
CA ILE A 119 -2.23 -5.70 -3.51
C ILE A 119 -2.00 -4.50 -4.42
N THR A 120 -2.89 -4.27 -5.38
CA THR A 120 -3.02 -2.95 -6.03
C THR A 120 -4.17 -2.21 -5.37
N ASN A 121 -3.82 -1.13 -4.67
CA ASN A 121 -4.77 -0.25 -4.01
C ASN A 121 -5.24 0.85 -4.96
N ASN A 122 -6.50 0.78 -5.39
CA ASN A 122 -7.15 1.90 -6.08
C ASN A 122 -8.07 2.71 -5.16
N HIS A 123 -8.62 2.10 -4.10
CA HIS A 123 -9.60 2.72 -3.19
C HIS A 123 -9.58 2.19 -1.74
N LEU A 124 -8.52 1.50 -1.33
CA LEU A 124 -8.25 1.23 0.08
C LEU A 124 -7.71 2.50 0.74
N SER A 125 -8.50 3.06 1.66
CA SER A 125 -8.14 4.29 2.38
C SER A 125 -7.39 3.99 3.68
N SER A 126 -7.78 2.94 4.43
CA SER A 126 -7.16 2.68 5.73
C SER A 126 -7.23 1.22 6.22
N ILE A 127 -6.22 0.87 7.02
CA ILE A 127 -6.13 -0.33 7.85
C ILE A 127 -6.02 0.15 9.30
N ARG A 128 -7.01 -0.19 10.15
CA ARG A 128 -7.08 0.24 11.55
C ARG A 128 -6.09 -0.51 12.46
N GLY A 129 -5.88 -1.78 12.19
CA GLY A 129 -4.95 -2.65 12.88
C GLY A 129 -3.69 -2.86 12.05
N ASP A 130 -3.21 -4.10 12.07
CA ASP A 130 -1.93 -4.45 11.46
C ASP A 130 -2.06 -4.81 9.98
N LEU A 131 -1.02 -4.47 9.22
CA LEU A 131 -0.77 -4.93 7.87
C LEU A 131 0.36 -5.96 7.90
N THR A 132 0.01 -7.23 7.76
CA THR A 132 0.98 -8.33 7.79
C THR A 132 1.30 -8.82 6.38
N LEU A 133 2.59 -8.87 6.03
CA LEU A 133 3.12 -9.31 4.75
C LEU A 133 3.92 -10.59 4.95
N VAL A 134 3.33 -11.74 4.59
CA VAL A 134 3.87 -13.06 4.89
C VAL A 134 4.65 -13.61 3.69
N GLY A 135 5.96 -13.79 3.87
CA GLY A 135 6.88 -14.29 2.85
C GLY A 135 7.92 -13.25 2.44
N ALA A 136 8.87 -13.65 1.62
CA ALA A 136 9.85 -12.74 1.06
C ALA A 136 9.28 -11.98 -0.15
N ASP A 137 9.85 -10.80 -0.41
CA ASP A 137 9.65 -9.99 -1.62
C ASP A 137 8.19 -9.61 -1.86
N LYS A 138 7.50 -9.25 -0.77
CA LYS A 138 6.11 -8.81 -0.81
C LYS A 138 6.01 -7.35 -1.17
N ASN A 139 5.23 -7.07 -2.20
CA ASN A 139 5.00 -5.72 -2.68
C ASN A 139 3.52 -5.35 -2.60
N ILE A 140 3.23 -4.21 -1.97
CA ILE A 140 1.94 -3.54 -2.08
C ILE A 140 2.12 -2.33 -2.97
N THR A 141 1.25 -2.19 -3.95
CA THR A 141 1.20 -1.04 -4.83
C THR A 141 0.09 -0.09 -4.40
N ILE A 142 0.46 1.11 -3.95
CA ILE A 142 -0.44 2.23 -3.71
C ILE A 142 -0.66 2.97 -5.04
N GLY A 143 -1.91 3.05 -5.49
CA GLY A 143 -2.31 3.79 -6.68
C GLY A 143 -2.43 5.29 -6.42
N THR A 144 -3.57 5.87 -6.80
CA THR A 144 -3.83 7.32 -6.63
C THR A 144 -4.29 7.70 -5.23
N GLY A 145 -4.83 6.75 -4.46
CA GLY A 145 -5.27 6.95 -3.08
C GLY A 145 -4.15 6.81 -2.06
N ASN A 146 -4.37 7.35 -0.87
CA ASN A 146 -3.48 7.16 0.27
C ASN A 146 -3.76 5.82 0.97
N LEU A 147 -2.73 5.15 1.45
CA LEU A 147 -2.85 3.99 2.36
C LEU A 147 -2.51 4.43 3.77
N PHE A 148 -3.51 4.52 4.65
CA PHE A 148 -3.28 4.83 6.06
C PHE A 148 -3.28 3.57 6.94
N VAL A 149 -2.13 3.23 7.53
CA VAL A 149 -2.02 2.12 8.49
C VAL A 149 -1.87 2.68 9.90
N GLN A 150 -2.85 2.39 10.76
CA GLN A 150 -2.85 2.84 12.15
C GLN A 150 -2.04 1.89 13.06
N GLY A 151 -2.03 0.58 12.76
CA GLY A 151 -1.24 -0.42 13.45
C GLY A 151 0.21 -0.50 12.93
N GLN A 152 0.79 -1.70 12.96
CA GLN A 152 2.13 -1.97 12.47
C GLN A 152 2.10 -2.56 11.06
N ILE A 153 3.16 -2.31 10.29
CA ILE A 153 3.47 -3.07 9.08
C ILE A 153 4.46 -4.16 9.48
N ILE A 154 4.06 -5.41 9.35
CA ILE A 154 4.80 -6.58 9.84
C ILE A 154 5.21 -7.44 8.66
N GLY A 155 6.49 -7.80 8.57
CA GLY A 155 6.98 -8.73 7.56
C GLY A 155 8.49 -8.64 7.41
N THR A 156 9.06 -9.49 6.57
CA THR A 156 10.49 -9.48 6.23
C THR A 156 10.67 -9.26 4.75
N ASN A 157 11.63 -8.43 4.33
CA ASN A 157 11.92 -8.16 2.92
C ASN A 157 10.66 -7.79 2.11
N HIS A 158 9.87 -6.86 2.64
CA HIS A 158 8.68 -6.36 1.97
C HIS A 158 8.88 -4.89 1.59
N SER A 159 8.11 -4.44 0.62
CA SER A 159 8.09 -3.04 0.22
C SER A 159 6.69 -2.57 -0.18
N ILE A 160 6.49 -1.26 -0.08
CA ILE A 160 5.28 -0.56 -0.47
C ILE A 160 5.68 0.44 -1.54
N THR A 161 5.10 0.28 -2.72
CA THR A 161 5.40 1.07 -3.91
C THR A 161 4.24 2.02 -4.18
N ALA A 162 4.49 3.33 -4.16
CA ALA A 162 3.48 4.33 -4.52
C ALA A 162 3.65 4.77 -5.98
N VAL A 163 2.89 4.18 -6.91
CA VAL A 163 3.08 4.37 -8.37
C VAL A 163 2.43 5.64 -8.93
N SER A 164 1.79 6.44 -8.10
CA SER A 164 1.12 7.68 -8.49
C SER A 164 1.18 8.70 -7.35
N GLU A 165 0.15 9.51 -7.17
CA GLU A 165 0.13 10.58 -6.17
C GLU A 165 -0.06 10.10 -4.73
N GLY A 166 -0.42 8.83 -4.52
CA GLY A 166 -0.72 8.25 -3.21
C GLY A 166 0.47 8.19 -2.26
N TYR A 167 0.19 8.27 -0.96
CA TYR A 167 1.17 8.17 0.12
C TYR A 167 0.89 6.95 1.02
N LEU A 168 1.93 6.42 1.64
CA LEU A 168 1.82 5.61 2.85
C LEU A 168 1.76 6.54 4.07
N LEU A 169 0.70 6.45 4.86
CA LEU A 169 0.53 7.24 6.08
C LEU A 169 0.66 6.33 7.30
N LEU A 170 1.47 6.75 8.27
CA LEU A 170 1.62 6.07 9.56
C LEU A 170 1.46 7.05 10.73
N ASN A 171 0.77 6.63 11.79
CA ASN A 171 0.72 7.38 13.04
C ASN A 171 2.07 7.32 13.75
N ALA A 172 2.74 8.46 13.90
CA ALA A 172 3.98 8.56 14.67
C ALA A 172 3.71 8.95 16.13
N GLN A 173 4.65 8.61 17.02
CA GLN A 173 4.62 8.96 18.44
C GLN A 173 5.99 9.53 18.83
N ALA A 174 6.00 10.40 19.85
CA ALA A 174 7.23 10.98 20.36
C ALA A 174 8.22 9.88 20.78
N SER A 175 9.45 9.99 20.32
CA SER A 175 10.58 9.10 20.61
C SER A 175 10.37 7.63 20.24
N VAL A 176 9.39 7.34 19.39
CA VAL A 176 9.15 5.99 18.84
C VAL A 176 9.57 5.98 17.37
N GLN A 177 10.41 5.01 17.01
CA GLN A 177 10.79 4.78 15.62
C GLN A 177 9.59 4.27 14.82
N ARG A 178 9.34 4.89 13.67
CA ARG A 178 8.41 4.41 12.65
C ARG A 178 9.15 4.05 11.39
N ASP A 179 8.93 2.84 10.91
CA ASP A 179 9.54 2.30 9.70
C ASP A 179 8.54 2.37 8.55
N PHE A 180 8.96 3.01 7.46
CA PHE A 180 8.24 3.10 6.19
C PHE A 180 8.96 2.19 5.19
N PRO A 181 8.46 0.95 4.99
CA PRO A 181 9.09 -0.03 4.11
C PRO A 181 8.70 0.27 2.66
N MET A 182 9.34 1.25 2.03
CA MET A 182 8.99 1.70 0.68
C MET A 182 9.79 0.97 -0.40
N GLY A 183 9.33 0.98 -1.64
CA GLY A 183 9.97 0.24 -2.74
C GLY A 183 9.70 0.87 -4.09
N ASP A 184 10.52 0.50 -5.08
CA ASP A 184 10.22 0.72 -6.51
C ASP A 184 9.77 -0.58 -7.21
N GLY A 185 9.45 -1.61 -6.43
CA GLY A 185 9.13 -2.96 -6.90
C GLY A 185 10.35 -3.83 -7.25
N THR A 186 11.55 -3.25 -7.35
CA THR A 186 12.81 -3.97 -7.56
C THR A 186 13.77 -3.86 -6.37
N ASN A 187 13.97 -2.64 -5.89
CA ASN A 187 14.83 -2.30 -4.77
C ASN A 187 13.97 -2.01 -3.54
N HIS A 188 14.51 -2.35 -2.37
CA HIS A 188 13.85 -2.10 -1.10
C HIS A 188 14.41 -0.82 -0.51
N TYR A 189 13.56 0.13 -0.17
CA TYR A 189 13.95 1.33 0.54
C TYR A 189 13.34 1.30 1.93
N THR A 190 13.99 1.94 2.87
CA THR A 190 13.42 2.07 4.22
C THR A 190 13.70 3.48 4.69
N LEU A 191 12.63 4.18 5.02
CA LEU A 191 12.70 5.45 5.73
C LEU A 191 12.30 5.16 7.18
N LYS A 192 13.14 5.53 8.13
CA LYS A 192 12.81 5.46 9.56
C LYS A 192 12.72 6.87 10.10
N ILE A 193 11.68 7.15 10.88
CA ILE A 193 11.48 8.45 11.51
C ILE A 193 11.34 8.26 13.01
N ILE A 194 12.14 8.99 13.78
CA ILE A 194 12.04 9.09 15.24
C ILE A 194 11.73 10.55 15.55
N SER A 195 10.47 10.84 15.83
CA SER A 195 10.05 12.21 16.17
C SER A 195 10.50 12.58 17.59
N GLY A 196 11.01 13.80 17.80
CA GLY A 196 11.29 14.32 19.15
C GLY A 196 10.03 14.69 19.91
N ILE A 197 8.97 15.05 19.20
CA ILE A 197 7.65 15.43 19.73
C ILE A 197 6.55 14.65 19.02
N ALA A 198 5.42 14.41 19.70
CA ALA A 198 4.31 13.65 19.13
C ALA A 198 3.63 14.45 18.01
N PRO A 199 3.59 13.94 16.77
CA PRO A 199 2.87 14.60 15.69
C PRO A 199 1.36 14.61 15.95
N THR A 200 0.70 15.68 15.51
CA THR A 200 -0.76 15.86 15.52
C THR A 200 -1.43 15.21 14.31
N LYS A 201 -0.65 14.91 13.27
CA LYS A 201 -1.08 14.21 12.04
C LYS A 201 -0.19 13.01 11.77
N ALA A 202 -0.71 12.06 10.99
CA ALA A 202 0.10 10.98 10.45
C ALA A 202 1.21 11.54 9.56
N ILE A 203 2.37 10.88 9.57
CA ILE A 203 3.45 11.19 8.63
C ILE A 203 3.16 10.45 7.33
N SER A 204 3.18 11.17 6.21
CA SER A 204 2.93 10.64 4.87
C SER A 204 4.24 10.51 4.10
N VAL A 205 4.47 9.37 3.47
CA VAL A 205 5.70 9.06 2.73
C VAL A 205 5.35 8.48 1.38
N ARG A 206 6.01 8.98 0.35
CA ARG A 206 6.06 8.34 -0.98
C ARG A 206 7.43 8.48 -1.60
N MET A 207 7.67 7.69 -2.63
CA MET A 207 8.83 7.83 -3.51
C MET A 207 8.36 8.47 -4.82
N VAL A 208 8.87 9.64 -5.19
CA VAL A 208 8.42 10.35 -6.41
C VAL A 208 9.13 9.81 -7.63
N GLU A 209 10.45 9.64 -7.56
CA GLU A 209 11.22 8.95 -8.61
C GLU A 209 11.47 7.49 -8.23
N GLN A 210 10.75 6.57 -8.89
CA GLN A 210 11.01 5.14 -8.82
C GLN A 210 12.10 4.78 -9.83
N SER A 211 13.19 4.18 -9.35
CA SER A 211 14.38 4.01 -10.19
C SER A 211 14.10 3.07 -11.38
N VAL A 212 14.33 3.58 -12.58
CA VAL A 212 14.97 2.75 -13.62
C VAL A 212 16.48 2.93 -13.39
N PRO A 213 17.29 1.86 -13.39
CA PRO A 213 18.74 1.97 -13.19
C PRO A 213 19.35 3.07 -14.09
N GLY A 214 20.05 4.05 -13.50
CA GLY A 214 20.67 5.16 -14.22
C GLY A 214 19.81 6.41 -14.44
N ALA A 215 18.55 6.44 -13.97
CA ALA A 215 17.55 7.43 -14.39
C ALA A 215 16.95 8.30 -13.26
N ILE A 216 17.54 8.37 -12.07
CA ILE A 216 17.16 9.41 -11.11
C ILE A 216 17.63 10.75 -11.70
N ASN A 217 16.71 11.43 -12.39
CA ASN A 217 16.97 12.67 -13.10
C ASN A 217 17.16 13.79 -12.09
N ASP A 218 16.34 13.77 -11.03
CA ASP A 218 16.47 14.66 -9.90
C ASP A 218 16.48 13.88 -8.57
N PRO A 219 17.66 13.63 -7.97
CA PRO A 219 17.74 12.97 -6.67
C PRO A 219 17.09 13.78 -5.55
N MET A 220 16.76 15.06 -5.80
CA MET A 220 16.03 15.91 -4.86
C MET A 220 14.54 15.52 -4.76
N LEU A 221 14.02 14.73 -5.70
CA LEU A 221 12.64 14.23 -5.71
C LEU A 221 12.55 12.76 -5.25
N PHE A 222 13.62 12.18 -4.70
CA PHE A 222 13.61 10.75 -4.41
C PHE A 222 12.58 10.37 -3.33
N TRP A 223 12.55 11.14 -2.23
CA TRP A 223 11.58 10.98 -1.15
C TRP A 223 10.72 12.22 -1.02
N ASP A 224 9.42 11.99 -0.84
CA ASP A 224 8.46 13.02 -0.48
C ASP A 224 7.83 12.61 0.84
N VAL A 225 8.20 13.33 1.89
CA VAL A 225 7.84 13.06 3.28
C VAL A 225 7.16 14.31 3.79
N ALA A 226 5.88 14.21 4.17
CA ALA A 226 5.13 15.31 4.73
C ALA A 226 4.58 14.98 6.12
N GLY A 227 4.45 16.00 6.96
CA GLY A 227 4.11 15.84 8.37
C GLY A 227 3.87 17.18 9.06
N ASP A 228 3.99 17.18 10.39
CA ASP A 228 4.00 18.43 11.15
C ASP A 228 5.40 19.05 11.14
N ASN A 229 5.45 20.37 11.24
CA ASN A 229 6.69 21.11 11.48
C ASN A 229 7.10 21.04 12.96
N ASN A 230 8.37 21.36 13.22
CA ASN A 230 9.01 21.43 14.54
C ASN A 230 9.04 20.09 15.29
N LEU A 231 9.12 18.96 14.58
CA LEU A 231 9.14 17.64 15.24
C LEU A 231 10.47 17.27 15.89
N ASN A 232 11.55 18.04 15.66
CA ASN A 232 12.92 17.71 16.05
C ASN A 232 13.26 16.24 15.79
N ALA A 233 12.97 15.78 14.58
CA ALA A 233 13.02 14.38 14.23
C ALA A 233 14.43 13.94 13.80
N THR A 234 14.71 12.66 14.02
CA THR A 234 15.78 11.94 13.32
C THR A 234 15.16 11.15 12.18
N VAL A 235 15.73 11.29 10.98
CA VAL A 235 15.33 10.58 9.77
C VAL A 235 16.48 9.70 9.31
N ILE A 236 16.21 8.41 9.10
CA ILE A 236 17.21 7.44 8.64
C ILE A 236 16.74 6.84 7.32
N LEU A 237 17.55 6.99 6.28
CA LEU A 237 17.26 6.57 4.91
C LEU A 237 18.14 5.37 4.55
N ARG A 238 17.54 4.27 4.11
CA ARG A 238 18.22 3.16 3.43
C ARG A 238 18.05 3.33 1.91
N MET A 239 19.16 3.41 1.19
CA MET A 239 19.17 3.56 -0.27
C MET A 239 20.12 2.55 -0.94
N ASP A 240 19.57 1.65 -1.76
CA ASP A 240 20.37 0.67 -2.49
C ASP A 240 21.28 1.37 -3.52
N LYS A 241 22.56 0.95 -3.59
CA LYS A 241 23.54 1.57 -4.51
C LYS A 241 23.16 1.40 -5.98
N SER A 242 22.51 0.29 -6.32
CA SER A 242 21.98 0.01 -7.66
C SER A 242 20.97 1.06 -8.12
N ALA A 243 20.21 1.65 -7.20
CA ALA A 243 19.17 2.62 -7.51
C ALA A 243 19.73 3.95 -8.02
N ILE A 244 20.84 4.40 -7.43
CA ILE A 244 21.47 5.68 -7.76
C ILE A 244 22.64 5.56 -8.73
N ALA A 245 23.06 4.34 -9.08
CA ALA A 245 24.18 4.13 -9.99
C ALA A 245 23.95 4.86 -11.33
N PRO A 246 24.99 5.48 -11.92
CA PRO A 246 26.40 5.43 -11.52
C PRO A 246 26.80 6.46 -10.45
N LYS A 247 25.85 7.23 -9.88
CA LYS A 247 26.14 8.21 -8.83
C LYS A 247 26.60 7.49 -7.55
N THR A 248 27.49 8.14 -6.80
CA THR A 248 27.95 7.66 -5.49
C THR A 248 27.71 8.74 -4.44
N LEU A 249 27.31 8.30 -3.24
CA LEU A 249 27.23 9.17 -2.07
C LEU A 249 28.53 9.06 -1.29
N ASN A 250 29.05 10.18 -0.83
CA ASN A 250 30.22 10.24 0.04
C ASN A 250 30.07 11.41 1.01
N THR A 251 31.04 11.61 1.90
CA THR A 251 30.99 12.67 2.92
C THR A 251 30.92 14.09 2.36
N ASN A 252 31.22 14.30 1.07
CA ASN A 252 31.10 15.62 0.41
C ASN A 252 29.76 15.77 -0.32
N SER A 253 28.88 14.77 -0.29
CA SER A 253 27.55 14.88 -0.88
C SER A 253 26.71 15.85 -0.04
N ILE A 254 26.15 16.88 -0.70
CA ILE A 254 25.27 17.85 -0.04
C ILE A 254 23.85 17.31 -0.07
N LEU A 255 23.28 17.04 1.10
CA LEU A 255 21.85 16.82 1.25
C LEU A 255 21.12 18.15 1.42
N ARG A 256 19.93 18.23 0.83
CA ARG A 256 19.05 19.40 0.93
C ARG A 256 17.66 18.94 1.34
N PHE A 257 16.96 19.74 2.13
CA PHE A 257 15.52 19.60 2.33
C PHE A 257 14.80 20.77 1.67
N PHE A 258 13.55 20.57 1.27
CA PHE A 258 12.68 21.63 0.79
C PHE A 258 11.90 22.22 1.97
N ASP A 259 11.93 23.53 2.17
CA ASP A 259 11.23 24.21 3.28
C ASP A 259 9.80 24.70 2.93
N GLY A 260 9.39 24.52 1.68
CA GLY A 260 8.17 25.07 1.11
C GLY A 260 8.43 26.15 0.06
N ASP A 261 9.58 26.82 0.12
CA ASP A 261 9.97 27.90 -0.79
C ASP A 261 11.23 27.55 -1.60
N GLU A 262 12.25 26.99 -0.95
CA GLU A 262 13.52 26.62 -1.57
C GLU A 262 14.17 25.37 -0.95
N TYR A 263 15.24 24.89 -1.59
CA TYR A 263 16.03 23.77 -1.09
C TYR A 263 17.20 24.26 -0.24
N ILE A 264 17.16 23.97 1.06
CA ILE A 264 18.16 24.39 2.03
C ILE A 264 19.18 23.25 2.24
N PRO A 265 20.50 23.53 2.12
CA PRO A 265 21.53 22.54 2.42
C PRO A 265 21.56 22.22 3.91
N MET A 266 21.67 20.93 4.22
CA MET A 266 21.94 20.46 5.58
C MET A 266 23.41 20.66 5.93
N THR A 267 23.70 20.94 7.20
CA THR A 267 25.07 21.05 7.68
C THR A 267 25.71 19.67 7.85
N GLU A 268 27.04 19.60 7.84
CA GLU A 268 27.78 18.35 8.10
C GLU A 268 27.50 17.78 9.49
N GLU A 269 27.11 18.61 10.46
CA GLU A 269 26.72 18.18 11.81
C GLU A 269 25.34 17.51 11.84
N GLN A 270 24.50 17.77 10.84
CA GLN A 270 23.15 17.23 10.75
C GLN A 270 23.10 15.89 10.03
N VAL A 271 24.10 15.54 9.23
CA VAL A 271 24.03 14.39 8.31
C VAL A 271 25.21 13.45 8.45
N THR A 272 24.92 12.16 8.60
CA THR A 272 25.90 11.08 8.53
C THR A 272 25.56 10.14 7.36
N ILE A 273 26.54 9.80 6.53
CA ILE A 273 26.38 8.83 5.43
C ILE A 273 27.30 7.64 5.70
N ASN A 274 26.69 6.48 5.91
CA ASN A 274 27.37 5.21 6.14
C ASN A 274 27.31 4.31 4.89
N ASP A 275 28.46 3.84 4.42
CA ASP A 275 28.54 2.84 3.35
C ASP A 275 28.42 1.43 3.95
N MET A 276 27.33 0.74 3.61
CA MET A 276 27.02 -0.60 4.12
C MET A 276 27.33 -1.71 3.11
N GLY A 277 28.16 -1.42 2.09
CA GLY A 277 28.50 -2.34 1.02
C GLY A 277 27.53 -2.24 -0.15
N THR A 278 26.31 -2.79 -0.01
CA THR A 278 25.29 -2.83 -1.08
C THR A 278 24.32 -1.66 -1.06
N TYR A 279 24.26 -0.91 0.03
CA TYR A 279 23.40 0.27 0.22
C TYR A 279 24.12 1.36 1.02
N TYR A 280 23.58 2.57 0.98
CA TYR A 280 23.93 3.65 1.90
C TYR A 280 22.87 3.76 2.99
N GLU A 281 23.31 3.99 4.23
CA GLU A 281 22.46 4.44 5.32
C GLU A 281 22.76 5.92 5.60
N ILE A 282 21.74 6.77 5.50
CA ILE A 282 21.88 8.21 5.69
C ILE A 282 21.05 8.62 6.89
N GLU A 283 21.71 9.08 7.95
CA GLU A 283 21.06 9.60 9.15
C GLU A 283 21.06 11.13 9.13
N ILE A 284 19.89 11.72 9.39
CA ILE A 284 19.67 13.17 9.43
C ILE A 284 19.04 13.50 10.78
N ILE A 285 19.66 14.38 11.55
CA ILE A 285 19.17 14.81 12.87
C ILE A 285 18.60 16.24 12.86
N ASN A 286 17.77 16.55 13.85
CA ASN A 286 17.13 17.87 14.04
C ASN A 286 16.27 18.32 12.85
N VAL A 287 15.58 17.38 12.19
CA VAL A 287 14.64 17.67 11.10
C VAL A 287 13.39 18.31 11.70
N ASN A 288 13.15 19.56 11.35
CA ASN A 288 12.04 20.37 11.87
C ASN A 288 11.05 20.82 10.79
N GLN A 289 11.26 20.39 9.55
CA GLN A 289 10.35 20.69 8.44
C GLN A 289 10.10 19.42 7.65
N PHE A 290 8.82 19.19 7.39
CA PHE A 290 8.27 18.06 6.65
C PHE A 290 7.19 18.61 5.73
#